data_AF-A0A0F9BWP4-F1
#
_entry.id   AF-A0A0F9BWP4-F1
#
_cell.length_a   1.000
_cell.length_b   1.000
_cell.length_c   1.000
_cell.angle_alpha   90.00
_cell.angle_beta   90.00
_cell.angle_gamma   90.00
#
_symmetry.space_group_name_H-M   'P 1'
#
loop_
_entity.id
_entity.type
_entity.pdbx_description
1 polymer ?
#
loop_
_entity_poly.entity_id
_entity_poly.type
_entity_poly.pdbx_seq_one_letter_code
_entity_poly.pdbx_strand_id
1 'polypeptide(L)'
;MTLKLSEADLASWLEELFDIHGYRWVHFRPARVKRGDKDTYETPYTGSKGFPDYVACHPIKHRLLFVEIKSEDGKVGDEQYDWLCDLKEC
;
A
#
# COMPACT_ATOMS: atom_id res chain seq x y z
N MET A 1 -7.83 28.28 -3.01
CA MET A 1 -6.80 27.22 -2.95
C MET A 1 -7.49 25.96 -2.50
N THR A 2 -7.56 24.95 -3.35
CA THR A 2 -8.09 23.62 -2.97
C THR A 2 -7.01 22.91 -2.17
N LEU A 3 -7.34 22.41 -0.99
CA LEU A 3 -6.44 21.55 -0.22
C LEU A 3 -6.25 20.25 -1.01
N LYS A 4 -5.04 20.01 -1.51
CA LYS A 4 -4.65 18.72 -2.09
C LYS A 4 -4.20 17.82 -0.96
N LEU A 5 -4.89 16.69 -0.77
CA LEU A 5 -4.46 15.67 0.17
C LEU A 5 -3.20 14.98 -0.37
N SER A 6 -2.18 14.87 0.47
CA SER A 6 -1.02 14.06 0.12
C SER A 6 -1.35 12.57 0.23
N GLU A 7 -0.50 11.74 -0.37
CA GLU A 7 -0.58 10.28 -0.22
C GLU A 7 -0.45 9.87 1.26
N ALA A 8 0.39 10.56 2.02
CA ALA A 8 0.57 10.32 3.45
C ALA A 8 -0.68 10.68 4.28
N ASP A 9 -1.39 11.76 3.93
CA ASP A 9 -2.64 12.12 4.59
C ASP A 9 -3.72 11.06 4.32
N LEU A 10 -3.81 10.60 3.07
CA LEU A 10 -4.77 9.56 2.67
C LEU A 10 -4.44 8.21 3.31
N ALA A 11 -3.16 7.86 3.41
CA ALA A 11 -2.68 6.70 4.15
C ALA A 11 -3.10 6.76 5.61
N SER A 12 -2.84 7.88 6.31
CA SER A 12 -3.22 8.05 7.72
C SER A 12 -4.74 7.88 7.92
N TRP A 13 -5.54 8.45 7.03
CA TRP A 13 -6.99 8.33 7.08
C TRP A 13 -7.47 6.89 6.84
N LEU A 14 -6.87 6.17 5.89
CA LEU A 14 -7.21 4.78 5.62
C LEU A 14 -6.84 3.86 6.80
N GLU A 15 -5.67 4.07 7.40
CA GLU A 15 -5.21 3.33 8.59
C GLU A 15 -6.21 3.48 9.75
N GLU A 16 -6.66 4.70 10.03
CA GLU A 16 -7.71 4.96 11.03
C GLU A 16 -9.03 4.26 10.70
N LEU A 17 -9.45 4.27 9.43
CA LEU A 17 -10.67 3.57 9.01
C LEU A 17 -10.57 2.06 9.19
N PHE A 18 -9.42 1.46 8.85
CA PHE A 18 -9.20 0.04 9.07
C PHE A 18 -9.32 -0.31 10.56
N ASP A 19 -8.70 0.48 11.43
CA ASP A 19 -8.75 0.28 12.88
C ASP A 19 -10.18 0.41 13.43
N ILE A 20 -10.89 1.50 13.08
CA ILE A 20 -12.27 1.76 13.52
C ILE A 20 -13.23 0.64 13.06
N HIS A 21 -13.03 0.13 11.85
CA HIS A 21 -13.89 -0.91 11.28
C HIS A 21 -13.43 -2.34 11.60
N GLY A 22 -12.37 -2.52 12.40
CA GLY A 22 -11.93 -3.82 12.88
C GLY A 22 -11.25 -4.69 11.81
N TYR A 23 -10.63 -4.07 10.81
CA TYR A 23 -9.73 -4.77 9.89
C TYR A 23 -8.38 -5.02 10.59
N ARG A 24 -7.77 -6.17 10.30
CA ARG A 24 -6.33 -6.38 10.52
C ARG A 24 -5.63 -5.98 9.24
N TRP A 25 -4.63 -5.12 9.31
CA TRP A 25 -3.97 -4.59 8.12
C TRP A 25 -2.45 -4.53 8.29
N VAL A 26 -1.74 -4.46 7.17
CA VAL A 26 -0.30 -4.23 7.10
C VAL A 26 -0.03 -3.22 6.00
N HIS A 27 0.93 -2.32 6.22
CA HIS A 27 1.44 -1.36 5.24
C HIS A 27 2.95 -1.57 5.06
N PHE A 28 3.38 -1.83 3.83
CA PHE A 28 4.79 -1.98 3.52
C PHE A 28 5.44 -0.63 3.18
N ARG A 29 6.12 -0.03 4.17
CA ARG A 29 6.79 1.26 3.98
C ARG A 29 8.21 1.08 3.44
N PRO A 30 8.70 1.94 2.52
CA PRO A 30 10.10 1.94 2.11
C PRO A 30 11.01 2.12 3.33
N ALA A 31 12.04 1.30 3.41
CA ALA A 31 13.07 1.37 4.44
C ALA A 31 14.43 1.65 3.80
N ARG A 32 15.32 2.28 4.57
CA ARG A 32 16.72 2.40 4.18
C ARG A 32 17.38 1.02 4.32
N VAL A 33 17.83 0.47 3.21
CA VAL A 33 18.52 -0.82 3.14
C VAL A 33 19.95 -0.61 2.65
N LYS A 34 20.90 -1.29 3.29
CA LYS A 34 22.30 -1.29 2.88
C LYS A 34 22.55 -2.45 1.91
N ARG A 35 22.93 -2.13 0.67
CA ARG A 35 23.31 -3.08 -0.38
C ARG A 35 24.80 -2.89 -0.69
N GLY A 36 25.64 -3.73 -0.12
CA GLY A 36 27.10 -3.54 -0.15
C GLY A 36 27.47 -2.23 0.54
N ASP A 37 28.17 -1.34 -0.17
CA ASP A 37 28.57 -0.01 0.34
C ASP A 37 27.56 1.11 0.01
N LYS A 38 26.42 0.78 -0.59
CA LYS A 38 25.40 1.75 -0.98
C LYS A 38 24.15 1.64 -0.09
N ASP A 39 23.70 2.78 0.41
CA ASP A 39 22.35 2.92 0.97
C ASP A 39 21.33 3.13 -0.15
N THR A 40 20.23 2.38 -0.11
CA THR A 40 19.09 2.54 -1.00
C THR A 40 17.79 2.57 -0.19
N TYR A 41 16.73 3.13 -0.76
CA TYR A 41 15.38 3.03 -0.20
C TYR A 41 14.60 2.05 -1.05
N GLU A 42 14.14 0.98 -0.42
CA GLU A 42 13.35 -0.06 -1.04
C GLU A 42 12.33 -0.59 -0.05
N THR A 43 11.21 -1.10 -0.56
CA THR A 43 10.24 -1.78 0.29
C THR A 43 10.84 -3.11 0.73
N PRO A 44 10.99 -3.36 2.05
CA PRO A 44 11.82 -4.46 2.55
C PRO A 44 11.07 -5.81 2.51
N TYR A 45 10.81 -6.33 1.31
CA TYR A 45 10.28 -7.68 1.10
C TYR A 45 11.05 -8.43 0.01
N THR A 46 10.86 -9.75 -0.07
CA THR A 46 11.35 -10.60 -1.16
C THR A 46 10.17 -11.08 -1.99
N GLY A 47 10.22 -10.92 -3.32
CA GLY A 47 9.13 -11.28 -4.23
C GLY A 47 9.12 -10.42 -5.49
N SER A 48 8.01 -10.43 -6.23
CA SER A 48 7.82 -9.53 -7.39
C SER A 48 7.56 -8.10 -6.92
N LYS A 49 8.17 -7.14 -7.60
CA LYS A 49 8.07 -5.70 -7.28
C LYS A 49 6.63 -5.19 -7.52
N GLY A 50 6.29 -4.07 -6.88
CA GLY A 50 5.01 -3.39 -7.08
C GLY A 50 3.84 -3.95 -6.27
N PHE A 51 4.09 -4.83 -5.28
CA PHE A 51 3.01 -5.32 -4.43
C PHE A 51 2.25 -4.15 -3.76
N PRO A 52 0.90 -4.22 -3.64
CA PRO A 52 0.10 -3.12 -3.12
C PRO A 52 0.54 -2.64 -1.74
N ASP A 53 0.39 -1.33 -1.49
CA ASP A 53 0.77 -0.69 -0.22
C ASP A 53 0.20 -1.40 1.00
N TYR A 54 -1.09 -1.78 0.94
CA TYR A 54 -1.83 -2.40 2.02
C TYR A 54 -2.43 -3.76 1.68
N VAL A 55 -2.41 -4.65 2.66
CA VAL A 55 -3.29 -5.82 2.74
C VAL A 55 -4.11 -5.71 4.01
N ALA A 56 -5.43 -5.82 3.90
CA ALA A 56 -6.32 -5.75 5.05
C ALA A 56 -7.36 -6.87 5.00
N CYS A 57 -7.60 -7.54 6.14
CA CYS A 57 -8.62 -8.57 6.26
C CYS A 57 -9.58 -8.29 7.42
N HIS A 58 -10.88 -8.48 7.17
CA HIS A 58 -11.91 -8.35 8.21
C HIS A 58 -12.28 -9.74 8.74
N PRO A 59 -12.04 -10.04 10.03
CA PRO A 59 -12.19 -11.40 10.57
C PRO A 59 -13.65 -11.89 10.58
N ILE A 60 -14.61 -10.99 10.84
CA ILE A 60 -16.04 -11.33 10.90
C ILE A 60 -16.72 -11.25 9.52
N LYS A 61 -16.42 -10.21 8.71
CA LYS A 61 -17.04 -10.03 7.39
C LYS A 61 -16.41 -10.91 6.30
N HIS A 62 -15.31 -11.60 6.62
CA HIS A 62 -14.53 -12.41 5.67
C HIS A 62 -14.20 -11.66 4.38
N ARG A 63 -13.80 -10.39 4.52
CA ARG A 63 -13.38 -9.53 3.40
C ARG A 63 -11.87 -9.39 3.40
N LEU A 64 -11.25 -9.58 2.25
CA LEU A 64 -9.85 -9.31 1.99
C LEU A 64 -9.76 -8.12 1.04
N LEU A 65 -8.90 -7.16 1.36
CA LEU A 65 -8.65 -5.96 0.58
C LEU A 65 -7.16 -5.88 0.27
N PHE A 66 -6.85 -5.58 -0.98
CA PHE A 66 -5.55 -5.11 -1.42
C PHE A 66 -5.74 -3.67 -1.86
N VAL A 67 -4.95 -2.75 -1.31
CA VAL A 67 -5.13 -1.32 -1.55
C VAL A 67 -3.79 -0.70 -1.93
N GLU A 68 -3.80 0.00 -3.07
CA GLU A 68 -2.73 0.85 -3.55
C GLU A 68 -3.21 2.30 -3.43
N ILE A 69 -2.47 3.14 -2.69
CA ILE A 69 -2.84 4.54 -2.48
C ILE A 69 -1.99 5.40 -3.41
N LYS A 70 -2.62 6.43 -3.98
CA LYS A 70 -1.92 7.50 -4.69
C LYS A 70 -2.46 8.84 -4.23
N SER A 71 -1.61 9.86 -4.24
CA SER A 71 -2.07 11.25 -4.21
C SER A 71 -2.97 11.57 -5.40
N GLU A 72 -3.66 12.72 -5.38
CA GLU A 72 -4.58 13.14 -6.43
C GLU A 72 -3.96 13.12 -7.84
N ASP A 73 -2.69 13.52 -7.96
CA ASP A 73 -1.93 13.51 -9.22
C ASP A 73 -1.03 12.26 -9.38
N GLY A 74 -1.04 11.36 -8.40
CA GLY A 74 -0.23 10.15 -8.37
C GLY A 74 -0.70 9.14 -9.40
N LYS A 75 0.24 8.45 -10.03
CA LYS A 75 -0.03 7.42 -11.04
C LYS A 75 0.36 6.06 -10.51
N VAL A 76 -0.49 5.06 -10.75
CA VAL A 76 -0.16 3.65 -10.53
C VAL A 76 0.94 3.26 -11.52
N GLY A 77 2.02 2.67 -11.04
CA GLY A 77 3.09 2.15 -11.91
C GLY A 77 2.68 0.82 -12.57
N ASP A 78 3.32 0.47 -13.69
CA ASP A 78 2.98 -0.73 -14.48
C ASP A 78 2.97 -2.01 -13.63
N GLU A 79 4.01 -2.25 -12.83
CA GLU A 79 4.09 -3.43 -11.94
C GLU A 79 2.98 -3.45 -10.87
N GLN A 80 2.57 -2.28 -10.37
CA GLN A 80 1.48 -2.18 -9.39
C GLN A 80 0.13 -2.44 -10.05
N TYR A 81 -0.04 -1.95 -11.28
CA TYR A 81 -1.24 -2.19 -12.09
C TYR A 81 -1.42 -3.69 -12.37
N ASP A 82 -0.34 -4.37 -12.77
CA ASP A 82 -0.36 -5.81 -13.02
C ASP A 82 -0.80 -6.58 -11.77
N TRP A 83 -0.25 -6.26 -10.60
CA TRP A 83 -0.70 -6.84 -9.33
C TRP A 83 -2.17 -6.60 -9.04
N LEU A 84 -2.68 -5.37 -9.23
CA LEU A 84 -4.09 -5.05 -8.99
C LEU A 84 -5.01 -5.80 -9.94
N CYS A 85 -4.61 -6.00 -11.19
CA CYS A 85 -5.33 -6.82 -12.16
C CYS A 85 -5.37 -8.29 -11.73
N ASP A 86 -4.21 -8.88 -11.42
CA ASP A 86 -4.10 -10.29 -11.05
C ASP A 86 -4.84 -10.61 -9.74
N LEU A 87 -4.72 -9.75 -8.72
CA LEU A 87 -5.37 -9.94 -7.42
C LEU A 87 -6.88 -9.79 -7.48
N LYS A 88 -7.40 -9.04 -8.45
CA LYS A 88 -8.85 -8.86 -8.64
C LYS A 88 -9.52 -10.12 -9.21
N GLU A 89 -8.78 -10.94 -9.95
CA GLU A 89 -9.29 -12.17 -10.55
C GLU A 89 -9.14 -13.41 -9.64
N CYS A 90 -8.50 -13.25 -8.47
CA CYS A 90 -8.39 -14.29 -7.43
C CYS A 90 -9.65 -14.36 -6.54
#